data_AF-A0A960MJQ8-F1
#
_entry.id   AF-A0A960MJQ8-F1
#
_cell.length_a   1.000
_cell.length_b   1.000
_cell.length_c   1.000
_cell.angle_alpha   90.00
_cell.angle_beta   90.00
_cell.angle_gamma   90.00
#
_symmetry.space_group_name_H-M   'P 1'
#
loop_
_entity.id
_entity.type
_entity.pdbx_description
1 polymer ?
#
loop_
_entity_poly.entity_id
_entity_poly.type
_entity_poly.pdbx_seq_one_letter_code
_entity_poly.pdbx_strand_id
1 'polypeptide(L)'
;MLSSTVSSAPRFLRALRCENFEGRPPVWIMRQAGRYLPAYQAIRKKHSLEEMFRSPELIYTITKQPIDILGVDAAILFADILHIPLTLGCEVTFPGKQGPVVSCPV
;
A
#
# COMPACT_ATOMS: atom_id res chain seq x y z
N MET A 1 -2.53 -32.21 -25.99
CA MET A 1 -3.35 -31.00 -26.21
C MET A 1 -3.98 -30.58 -24.88
N LEU A 2 -3.18 -30.12 -23.91
CA LEU A 2 -3.73 -29.52 -22.70
C LEU A 2 -4.16 -28.10 -23.09
N SER A 3 -5.47 -27.94 -23.27
CA SER A 3 -6.11 -26.65 -23.50
C SER A 3 -5.79 -25.75 -22.31
N SER A 4 -4.78 -24.90 -22.47
CA SER A 4 -4.39 -23.90 -21.50
C SER A 4 -5.46 -22.81 -21.48
N THR A 5 -6.45 -22.97 -20.61
CA THR A 5 -7.24 -21.83 -20.16
C THR A 5 -6.25 -20.88 -19.49
N VAL A 6 -5.90 -19.80 -20.18
CA VAL A 6 -5.15 -18.71 -19.57
C VAL A 6 -6.03 -18.21 -18.43
N SER A 7 -5.68 -18.60 -17.20
CA SER A 7 -6.30 -18.11 -15.98
C SER A 7 -6.40 -16.59 -16.07
N SER A 8 -7.62 -16.03 -16.00
CA SER A 8 -7.84 -14.58 -16.09
C SER A 8 -7.25 -13.81 -14.90
N ALA A 9 -6.65 -14.52 -13.94
CA ALA A 9 -6.03 -13.95 -12.76
C ALA A 9 -4.82 -13.05 -13.14
N PRO A 10 -4.68 -11.89 -12.47
CA PRO A 10 -3.51 -11.03 -12.60
C PRO A 10 -2.19 -11.78 -12.39
N ARG A 11 -1.13 -11.34 -13.10
CA ARG A 11 0.19 -11.99 -13.09
C ARG A 11 0.76 -12.20 -11.69
N PHE A 12 0.60 -11.23 -10.79
CA PHE A 12 1.05 -11.35 -9.41
C PHE A 12 0.43 -12.56 -8.69
N LEU A 13 -0.90 -12.76 -8.83
CA LEU A 13 -1.59 -13.90 -8.23
C LEU A 13 -1.18 -15.23 -8.86
N ARG A 14 -0.97 -15.25 -10.18
CA ARG A 14 -0.44 -16.44 -10.86
C ARG A 14 0.94 -16.83 -10.35
N ALA A 15 1.83 -15.86 -10.13
CA ALA A 15 3.15 -16.13 -9.57
C ALA A 15 3.07 -16.69 -8.14
N LEU A 16 2.18 -16.17 -7.29
CA LEU A 16 1.95 -16.70 -5.94
C LEU A 16 1.41 -18.14 -5.93
N ARG A 17 0.73 -18.55 -7.01
CA ARG A 17 0.23 -19.92 -7.21
C ARG A 17 1.23 -20.83 -7.92
N CYS A 18 2.44 -20.37 -8.19
CA CYS A 18 3.44 -21.07 -9.00
C CYS A 18 2.97 -21.37 -10.43
N GLU A 19 2.15 -20.51 -11.04
CA GLU A 19 1.56 -20.67 -12.39
C GLU A 19 2.14 -19.71 -13.46
N ASN A 20 3.26 -19.04 -13.16
CA ASN A 20 3.88 -18.03 -14.03
C ASN A 20 5.10 -18.59 -14.79
N PHE A 21 4.92 -19.69 -15.52
CA PHE A 21 6.01 -20.45 -16.15
C PHE A 21 6.70 -19.74 -17.33
N GLU A 22 5.95 -18.96 -18.12
CA GLU A 22 6.45 -18.31 -19.35
C GLU A 22 6.45 -16.78 -19.28
N GLY A 23 5.98 -16.20 -18.16
CA GLY A 23 5.86 -14.75 -18.00
C GLY A 23 7.07 -14.13 -17.31
N ARG A 24 7.32 -12.83 -17.53
CA ARG A 24 8.27 -12.08 -16.69
C ARG A 24 7.88 -12.18 -15.21
N PRO A 25 8.83 -12.17 -14.26
CA PRO A 25 8.52 -12.09 -12.84
C PRO A 25 7.68 -10.81 -12.54
N PRO A 26 6.59 -10.90 -11.75
CA PRO A 26 5.87 -9.73 -11.31
C PRO A 26 6.66 -8.99 -10.23
N VAL A 27 6.57 -7.66 -10.22
CA VAL A 27 7.30 -6.80 -9.29
C VAL A 27 6.34 -5.85 -8.58
N TRP A 28 6.52 -5.72 -7.27
CA TRP A 28 5.97 -4.65 -6.44
C TRP A 28 7.02 -4.30 -5.39
N ILE A 29 6.90 -3.12 -4.77
CA ILE A 29 7.93 -2.62 -3.85
C ILE A 29 7.29 -2.29 -2.51
N MET A 30 7.89 -2.74 -1.41
CA MET A 30 7.47 -2.32 -0.08
C MET A 30 7.58 -0.80 0.04
N ARG A 31 6.52 -0.16 0.53
CA ARG A 31 6.38 1.30 0.60
C ARG A 31 6.41 2.01 -0.77
N GLN A 32 5.95 1.33 -1.83
CA GLN A 32 5.81 1.94 -3.15
C GLN A 32 4.97 3.23 -3.15
N ALA A 33 3.94 3.33 -2.30
CA ALA A 33 3.27 4.61 -2.05
C ALA A 33 3.96 5.32 -0.89
N GLY A 34 4.81 6.32 -1.18
CA GLY A 34 5.60 6.94 -0.12
C GLY A 34 6.32 8.22 -0.51
N ARG A 35 7.05 8.77 0.47
CA ARG A 35 7.69 10.09 0.43
C ARG A 35 8.68 10.32 -0.72
N TYR A 36 9.15 9.28 -1.39
CA TYR A 36 10.05 9.43 -2.55
C TYR A 36 9.29 9.91 -3.81
N LEU A 37 7.97 9.77 -3.86
CA LEU A 37 7.14 10.26 -4.95
C LEU A 37 6.75 11.73 -4.72
N PRO A 38 7.02 12.65 -5.67
CA PRO A 38 6.57 14.03 -5.58
C PRO A 38 5.04 14.16 -5.46
N ALA A 39 4.28 13.29 -6.14
CA ALA A 39 2.82 13.25 -6.08
C ALA A 39 2.31 12.92 -4.66
N TYR A 40 2.96 11.98 -3.96
CA TYR A 40 2.65 11.68 -2.56
C TYR A 40 2.96 12.89 -1.66
N GLN A 41 4.13 13.53 -1.85
CA GLN A 41 4.51 14.70 -1.05
C GLN A 41 3.52 15.85 -1.22
N ALA A 42 2.97 16.06 -2.42
CA ALA A 42 1.97 17.08 -2.68
C ALA A 42 0.67 16.86 -1.87
N ILE A 43 0.22 15.61 -1.73
CA ILE A 43 -0.92 15.24 -0.88
C ILE A 43 -0.55 15.42 0.59
N ARG A 44 0.61 14.92 1.02
CA ARG A 44 1.06 14.98 2.42
C ARG A 44 1.25 16.41 2.94
N LYS A 45 1.52 17.39 2.07
CA LYS A 45 1.57 18.82 2.42
C LYS A 45 0.21 19.41 2.74
N LYS A 46 -0.88 18.81 2.23
CA LYS A 46 -2.25 19.31 2.38
C LYS A 46 -3.04 18.59 3.48
N HIS A 47 -2.65 17.35 3.80
CA HIS A 47 -3.38 16.49 4.72
C HIS A 47 -2.47 15.95 5.84
N SER A 48 -3.04 15.76 7.03
CA SER A 48 -2.39 15.03 8.11
C SER A 48 -2.25 13.54 7.76
N LEU A 49 -1.35 12.81 8.44
CA LEU A 49 -1.25 11.35 8.22
C LEU A 49 -2.57 10.66 8.58
N GLU A 50 -3.19 11.08 9.67
CA GLU A 50 -4.47 10.52 10.15
C GLU A 50 -5.59 10.72 9.12
N GLU A 51 -5.70 11.91 8.52
CA GLU A 51 -6.66 12.18 7.44
C GLU A 51 -6.43 11.28 6.23
N MET A 52 -5.16 11.12 5.83
CA MET A 52 -4.78 10.28 4.69
C MET A 52 -5.13 8.79 4.92
N PHE A 53 -5.16 8.32 6.17
CA PHE A 53 -5.54 6.95 6.52
C PHE A 53 -7.06 6.77 6.72
N ARG A 54 -7.83 7.86 6.86
CA ARG A 54 -9.27 7.81 7.13
C ARG A 54 -10.15 8.17 5.93
N SER A 55 -9.62 8.84 4.90
CA SER A 55 -10.36 9.13 3.66
C SER A 55 -10.16 8.02 2.62
N PRO A 56 -11.22 7.29 2.23
CA PRO A 56 -11.14 6.30 1.15
C PRO A 56 -10.60 6.86 -0.16
N GLU A 57 -10.96 8.10 -0.50
CA GLU A 57 -10.53 8.79 -1.72
C GLU A 57 -9.02 9.06 -1.71
N LEU A 58 -8.49 9.52 -0.57
CA LEU A 58 -7.05 9.71 -0.38
C LEU A 58 -6.31 8.37 -0.43
N ILE A 59 -6.81 7.34 0.28
CA ILE A 59 -6.23 6.00 0.29
C ILE A 59 -6.16 5.44 -1.13
N TYR A 60 -7.26 5.51 -1.89
CA TYR A 60 -7.29 5.07 -3.29
C TYR A 60 -6.26 5.82 -4.14
N THR A 61 -6.26 7.15 -4.06
CA THR A 61 -5.38 8.01 -4.85
C THR A 61 -3.91 7.67 -4.58
N ILE A 62 -3.53 7.57 -3.30
CA ILE A 62 -2.16 7.26 -2.88
C ILE A 62 -1.76 5.83 -3.26
N THR A 63 -2.66 4.86 -3.08
CA THR A 63 -2.42 3.45 -3.41
C THR A 63 -2.22 3.24 -4.92
N LYS A 64 -2.92 4.02 -5.75
CA LYS A 64 -2.85 3.91 -7.21
C LYS A 64 -1.59 4.53 -7.80
N GLN A 65 -1.07 5.62 -7.22
CA GLN A 65 0.10 6.36 -7.76
C GLN A 65 1.25 5.47 -8.24
N PRO A 66 1.72 4.45 -7.50
CA PRO A 66 2.86 3.65 -7.93
C PRO A 66 2.55 2.73 -9.10
N ILE A 67 1.29 2.32 -9.29
CA ILE A 67 0.86 1.57 -10.48
C ILE A 67 1.07 2.45 -11.72
N ASP A 68 0.57 3.69 -11.66
CA ASP A 68 0.60 4.61 -12.80
C ASP A 68 2.03 5.13 -13.08
N ILE A 69 2.86 5.31 -12.05
CA ILE A 69 4.21 5.90 -12.18
C ILE A 69 5.29 4.85 -12.45
N LEU A 70 5.21 3.67 -11.80
CA LEU A 70 6.28 2.66 -11.84
C LEU A 70 5.92 1.43 -12.68
N GLY A 71 4.63 1.25 -13.03
CA GLY A 71 4.18 0.08 -13.78
C GLY A 71 4.32 -1.24 -13.00
N VAL A 72 4.24 -1.20 -11.66
CA VAL A 72 4.28 -2.39 -10.81
C VAL A 72 3.06 -3.29 -11.04
N ASP A 73 3.22 -4.59 -10.82
CA ASP A 73 2.19 -5.61 -11.10
C ASP A 73 1.14 -5.76 -9.99
N ALA A 74 1.33 -5.08 -8.85
CA ALA A 74 0.41 -5.11 -7.72
C ALA A 74 0.39 -3.78 -6.95
N ALA A 75 -0.77 -3.45 -6.42
CA ALA A 75 -0.95 -2.36 -5.46
C ALA A 75 -1.00 -2.92 -4.04
N ILE A 76 -0.35 -2.23 -3.10
CA ILE A 76 -0.49 -2.48 -1.67
C ILE A 76 -1.28 -1.33 -1.06
N LEU A 77 -2.30 -1.67 -0.28
CA LEU A 77 -3.20 -0.69 0.34
C LEU A 77 -2.39 0.30 1.20
N PHE A 78 -2.61 1.59 0.97
CA PHE A 78 -2.08 2.63 1.84
C PHE A 78 -2.86 2.66 3.16
N ALA A 79 -2.29 2.03 4.18
CA ALA A 79 -2.82 1.97 5.53
C ALA A 79 -1.66 1.92 6.53
N ASP A 80 -1.95 2.20 7.79
CA ASP A 80 -1.00 2.06 8.90
C ASP A 80 -1.40 0.88 9.80
N ILE A 81 -0.41 0.09 10.22
CA ILE A 81 -0.62 -1.07 11.09
C ILE A 81 -1.11 -0.67 12.50
N LEU A 82 -0.82 0.56 12.93
CA LEU A 82 -1.22 1.11 14.22
C LEU A 82 -2.71 1.48 14.28
N HIS A 83 -3.44 1.29 13.19
CA HIS A 83 -4.89 1.32 13.24
C HIS A 83 -5.44 0.25 14.20
N ILE A 84 -4.78 -0.91 14.31
CA ILE A 84 -5.17 -2.00 15.21
C ILE A 84 -5.16 -1.55 16.69
N PRO A 85 -4.02 -1.12 17.28
CA PRO A 85 -4.00 -0.66 18.67
C PRO A 85 -4.95 0.53 18.91
N LEU A 86 -5.10 1.43 17.94
CA LEU A 86 -6.09 2.51 18.03
C LEU A 86 -7.52 1.96 18.21
N THR A 87 -7.91 0.94 17.44
CA THR A 87 -9.22 0.29 17.59
C THR A 87 -9.38 -0.51 18.88
N LEU A 88 -8.27 -0.90 19.52
CA LEU A 88 -8.25 -1.58 20.81
C LEU A 88 -8.26 -0.61 22.01
N GLY A 89 -8.35 0.70 21.78
CA GLY A 89 -8.45 1.72 22.82
C GLY A 89 -7.11 2.34 23.24
N CYS A 90 -6.01 2.02 22.57
CA CYS A 90 -4.73 2.71 22.79
C CYS A 90 -4.75 4.05 22.05
N GLU A 91 -4.29 5.16 22.65
CA GLU A 91 -4.11 6.37 21.84
C GLU A 91 -2.82 6.26 21.02
N VAL A 92 -2.89 6.68 19.77
CA VAL A 92 -1.78 6.69 18.83
C VAL A 92 -1.61 8.12 18.33
N THR A 93 -0.41 8.67 18.50
CA THR A 93 -0.06 10.03 18.07
C THR A 93 1.13 9.99 17.12
N PHE A 94 1.24 10.96 16.22
CA PHE A 94 2.35 11.07 15.28
C PHE A 94 3.14 12.38 15.49
N PRO A 95 3.98 12.47 16.55
CA PRO A 95 4.78 13.67 16.85
C PRO A 95 5.89 13.91 15.81
N GLY A 96 5.50 14.48 14.68
CA GLY A 96 6.41 14.99 13.66
C GLY A 96 7.41 13.95 13.13
N LYS A 97 8.70 14.15 13.44
CA LYS A 97 9.80 13.32 12.91
C LYS A 97 10.13 12.09 13.76
N GLN A 98 9.57 11.95 14.96
CA GLN A 98 9.92 10.86 15.89
C GLN A 98 9.18 9.55 15.59
N GLY A 99 8.29 9.54 14.60
CA GLY A 99 7.45 8.40 14.31
C GLY A 99 6.22 8.36 15.23
N PRO A 100 5.44 7.28 15.17
CA PRO A 100 4.25 7.13 16.01
C PRO A 100 4.59 6.80 17.47
N VAL A 101 3.80 7.31 18.39
CA VAL A 101 3.85 7.03 19.83
C VAL A 101 2.50 6.47 20.26
N VAL A 102 2.51 5.36 21.01
CA VAL A 102 1.30 4.70 21.53
C VAL A 102 1.24 4.90 23.05
N SER A 103 0.16 5.47 23.58
CA SER A 103 0.04 5.87 25.00
C SER A 103 -0.55 4.80 25.93
N CYS A 104 -0.68 3.56 25.48
CA CYS A 104 -1.00 2.40 26.35
C CYS A 104 0.08 1.30 26.25
N PRO A 105 1.29 1.55 26.78
CA PRO A 105 2.23 0.45 26.97
C PRO A 105 1.72 -0.46 28.10
N VAL A 106 1.88 -1.76 27.91
CA VAL A 106 1.63 -2.80 28.94
C VAL A 106 2.62 -2.66 30.10
#